data_AF-A0A3N4V2W3-F1
#
_entry.id   AF-A0A3N4V2W3-F1
#
_cell.length_a   1.000
_cell.length_b   1.000
_cell.length_c   1.000
_cell.angle_alpha   90.00
_cell.angle_beta   90.00
_cell.angle_gamma   90.00
#
_symmetry.space_group_name_H-M   'P 1'
#
loop_
_entity.id
_entity.type
_entity.pdbx_description
1 polymer ?
#
loop_
_entity_poly.entity_id
_entity_poly.type
_entity_poly.pdbx_seq_one_letter_code
_entity_poly.pdbx_strand_id
1 'polypeptide(L)'
;MGMRKGLGAGVVSDILRSYRAPRAVLRHRIGPAVDEGGALITLVLACGLIFVAQWPRLSREAYEQGKDLDMMVGGALMAWVFIMPLVLYALAALLHVVLRLVGGKQSAYEVRMATFWALLAAAPLWLLYGLCVGFLGVTPAVTAVGFIGFAAYVVFWALGLIEVAFAKGQPDV
;
A
#
# COMPACT_ATOMS: atom_id res chain seq x y z
N MET A 1 13.99 13.27 -33.34
CA MET A 1 13.18 13.95 -32.30
C MET A 1 11.84 13.23 -32.20
N GLY A 2 11.84 12.05 -31.57
CA GLY A 2 10.69 11.17 -31.48
C GLY A 2 9.94 11.40 -30.18
N MET A 3 8.80 12.07 -30.26
CA MET A 3 7.87 12.29 -29.18
C MET A 3 7.33 10.92 -28.71
N ARG A 4 8.00 10.29 -27.73
CA ARG A 4 7.47 9.10 -27.04
C ARG A 4 6.20 9.51 -26.30
N LYS A 5 5.05 9.32 -26.95
CA LYS A 5 3.73 9.22 -26.30
C LYS A 5 3.70 7.95 -25.45
N GLY A 6 4.35 7.98 -24.30
CA GLY A 6 3.93 7.21 -23.15
C GLY A 6 3.44 8.24 -22.16
N LEU A 7 2.13 8.53 -22.12
CA LEU A 7 1.57 9.20 -20.95
C LEU A 7 1.95 8.31 -19.77
N GLY A 8 2.94 8.72 -18.98
CA GLY A 8 3.15 8.14 -17.66
C GLY A 8 1.83 8.31 -16.93
N ALA A 9 1.11 7.21 -16.75
CA ALA A 9 -0.12 7.23 -15.98
C ALA A 9 0.28 7.77 -14.59
N GLY A 10 -0.31 8.89 -14.17
CA GLY A 10 -0.01 9.45 -12.86
C GLY A 10 -0.31 8.42 -11.76
N VAL A 11 0.27 8.59 -10.57
CA VAL A 11 0.09 7.67 -9.42
C VAL A 11 -1.39 7.32 -9.19
N VAL A 12 -2.29 8.29 -9.34
CA VAL A 12 -3.74 8.08 -9.21
C VAL A 12 -4.30 7.12 -10.27
N SER A 13 -3.88 7.26 -11.53
CA SER A 13 -4.30 6.37 -12.62
C SER A 13 -3.79 4.95 -12.40
N ASP A 14 -2.55 4.80 -11.92
CA ASP A 14 -1.97 3.51 -11.57
C ASP A 14 -2.71 2.85 -10.38
N ILE A 15 -3.13 3.63 -9.38
CA ILE A 15 -3.97 3.15 -8.27
C ILE A 15 -5.27 2.56 -8.85
N LEU A 16 -5.99 3.31 -9.68
CA LEU A 16 -7.25 2.82 -10.27
C LEU A 16 -7.04 1.58 -11.16
N ARG A 17 -5.96 1.57 -11.94
CA ARG A 17 -5.61 0.43 -12.79
C ARG A 17 -5.24 -0.82 -11.99
N SER A 18 -4.75 -0.66 -10.76
CA SER A 18 -4.42 -1.79 -9.87
C SER A 18 -5.63 -2.63 -9.50
N TYR A 19 -6.86 -2.08 -9.53
CA TYR A 19 -8.09 -2.83 -9.27
C TYR A 19 -8.47 -3.81 -10.40
N ARG A 20 -7.96 -3.58 -11.61
CA ARG A 20 -8.23 -4.45 -12.77
C ARG A 20 -7.02 -5.27 -13.18
N ALA A 21 -5.82 -4.71 -13.06
CA ALA A 21 -4.59 -5.31 -13.55
C ALA A 21 -3.39 -5.07 -12.59
N PRO A 22 -3.46 -5.55 -11.34
CA PRO A 22 -2.46 -5.24 -10.31
C PRO A 22 -1.05 -5.69 -10.70
N ARG A 23 -0.92 -6.88 -11.31
CA ARG A 23 0.37 -7.44 -11.76
C ARG A 23 1.02 -6.58 -12.84
N ALA A 24 0.23 -6.09 -13.80
CA ALA A 24 0.73 -5.26 -14.88
C ALA A 24 1.15 -3.87 -14.39
N VAL A 25 0.42 -3.28 -13.44
CA VAL A 25 0.81 -2.01 -12.81
C VAL A 25 2.09 -2.19 -12.01
N LEU A 26 2.22 -3.26 -11.23
CA LEU A 26 3.43 -3.52 -10.46
C LEU A 26 4.66 -3.65 -11.38
N ARG A 27 4.56 -4.43 -12.48
CA ARG A 27 5.64 -4.52 -13.49
C ARG A 27 6.01 -3.15 -14.06
N HIS A 28 5.01 -2.33 -14.37
CA HIS A 28 5.22 -0.97 -14.84
C HIS A 28 5.97 -0.10 -13.82
N ARG A 29 5.58 -0.17 -12.53
CA ARG A 29 6.16 0.61 -11.43
C ARG A 29 7.57 0.15 -11.03
N ILE A 30 7.86 -1.15 -11.14
CA ILE A 30 9.22 -1.69 -10.93
C ILE A 30 10.14 -1.17 -12.02
N GLY A 31 9.69 -1.18 -13.28
CA GLY A 31 10.46 -0.69 -14.41
C GLY A 31 11.71 -1.51 -14.74
N PRO A 32 12.54 -1.05 -15.70
CA PRO A 32 13.74 -1.77 -16.12
C PRO A 32 14.96 -1.53 -15.20
N ALA A 33 14.92 -0.52 -14.34
CA ALA A 33 16.02 -0.13 -13.47
C ALA A 33 15.57 -0.06 -12.02
N VAL A 34 16.49 -0.34 -11.09
CA VAL A 34 16.23 -0.22 -9.65
C VAL A 34 16.07 1.24 -9.27
N ASP A 35 14.97 1.56 -8.59
CA ASP A 35 14.68 2.90 -8.07
C ASP A 35 14.23 2.80 -6.60
N GLU A 36 15.20 2.65 -5.69
CA GLU A 36 14.92 2.61 -4.25
C GLU A 36 14.30 3.93 -3.73
N GLY A 37 14.59 5.06 -4.39
CA GLY A 37 13.98 6.36 -4.08
C GLY A 37 12.47 6.34 -4.35
N GLY A 38 12.07 5.84 -5.51
CA GLY A 38 10.66 5.64 -5.87
C GLY A 38 9.94 4.66 -4.95
N ALA A 39 10.61 3.59 -4.49
CA ALA A 39 10.05 2.68 -3.49
C ALA A 39 9.81 3.37 -2.14
N LEU A 40 10.78 4.16 -1.66
CA LEU A 40 10.64 4.91 -0.41
C LEU A 40 9.52 5.96 -0.49
N ILE A 41 9.44 6.70 -1.60
CA ILE A 41 8.36 7.68 -1.83
C ILE A 41 7.00 6.96 -1.82
N THR A 42 6.89 5.81 -2.47
CA THR A 42 5.66 5.00 -2.48
C THR A 42 5.24 4.60 -1.07
N LEU A 43 6.20 4.15 -0.25
CA LEU A 43 5.97 3.77 1.15
C LEU A 43 5.52 4.97 2.00
N VAL A 44 6.23 6.10 1.92
CA VAL A 44 5.90 7.31 2.68
C VAL A 44 4.53 7.84 2.29
N LEU A 45 4.17 7.83 1.00
CA LEU A 45 2.84 8.20 0.53
C LEU A 45 1.75 7.27 1.08
N ALA A 46 1.98 5.94 1.06
CA ALA A 46 1.03 4.98 1.60
C ALA A 46 0.78 5.22 3.09
N CYS A 47 1.86 5.32 3.88
CA CYS A 47 1.80 5.59 5.31
C CYS A 47 1.15 6.94 5.63
N GLY A 48 1.49 8.00 4.87
CA GLY A 48 0.90 9.33 5.04
C GLY A 48 -0.60 9.35 4.76
N LEU A 49 -1.06 8.68 3.69
CA LEU A 49 -2.49 8.56 3.39
C LEU A 49 -3.24 7.76 4.45
N ILE A 50 -2.64 6.68 4.99
CA ILE A 50 -3.26 5.92 6.07
C ILE A 50 -3.30 6.73 7.36
N PHE A 51 -2.26 7.52 7.67
CA PHE A 51 -2.29 8.46 8.79
C PHE A 51 -3.48 9.43 8.65
N VAL A 52 -3.66 10.04 7.48
CA VAL A 52 -4.82 10.92 7.20
C VAL A 52 -6.13 10.15 7.34
N ALA A 53 -6.19 8.89 6.90
CA ALA A 53 -7.36 8.04 7.06
C ALA A 53 -7.71 7.78 8.54
N GLN A 54 -6.76 7.86 9.47
CA GLN A 54 -7.06 7.69 10.91
C GLN A 54 -7.79 8.89 11.51
N TRP A 55 -7.67 10.09 10.94
CA TRP A 55 -8.14 11.32 11.58
C TRP A 55 -9.63 11.33 11.93
N PRO A 56 -10.56 10.93 11.05
CA PRO A 56 -11.98 10.93 11.38
C PRO A 56 -12.30 9.97 12.55
N ARG A 57 -11.68 8.78 12.56
CA ARG A 57 -11.80 7.81 13.65
C ARG A 57 -11.27 8.39 14.96
N LEU A 58 -10.06 8.95 14.95
CA LEU A 58 -9.42 9.52 16.15
C LEU A 58 -10.21 10.71 16.70
N SER A 59 -10.75 11.57 15.83
CA SER A 59 -11.60 12.69 16.22
C SER A 59 -12.87 12.22 16.94
N ARG A 60 -13.54 11.20 16.40
CA ARG A 60 -14.70 10.58 17.05
C ARG A 60 -14.34 9.99 18.40
N GLU A 61 -13.29 9.17 18.46
CA GLU A 61 -12.85 8.52 19.71
C GLU A 61 -12.46 9.55 20.78
N ALA A 62 -11.76 10.63 20.39
CA ALA A 62 -11.40 11.72 21.28
C ALA A 62 -12.63 12.40 21.87
N TYR A 63 -13.63 12.69 21.03
CA TYR A 63 -14.90 13.28 21.46
C TYR A 63 -15.71 12.35 22.38
N GLU A 64 -15.87 11.08 22.00
CA GLU A 64 -16.65 10.10 22.78
C GLU A 64 -16.02 9.77 24.14
N GLN A 65 -14.69 9.75 24.22
CA GLN A 65 -13.95 9.33 25.41
C GLN A 65 -13.42 10.52 26.24
N GLY A 66 -13.67 11.76 25.81
CA GLY A 66 -13.13 12.95 26.45
C GLY A 66 -11.60 13.01 26.46
N LYS A 67 -10.95 12.42 25.45
CA LYS A 67 -9.49 12.39 25.32
C LYS A 67 -8.98 13.58 24.52
N ASP A 68 -7.72 13.93 24.75
CA ASP A 68 -7.02 14.95 23.97
C ASP A 68 -6.72 14.44 22.55
N LEU A 69 -7.25 15.16 21.54
CA LEU A 69 -7.10 14.80 20.14
C LEU A 69 -5.65 14.94 19.65
N ASP A 70 -4.94 15.99 20.09
CA ASP A 70 -3.57 16.29 19.66
C ASP A 70 -2.63 15.18 20.12
N MET A 71 -2.83 14.66 21.34
CA MET A 71 -2.10 13.50 21.84
C MET A 71 -2.35 12.24 20.99
N MET A 72 -3.61 11.98 20.62
CA MET A 72 -3.98 10.81 19.82
C MET A 72 -3.43 10.90 18.38
N VAL A 73 -3.56 12.06 17.75
CA VAL A 73 -3.00 12.34 16.42
C VAL A 73 -1.47 12.28 16.45
N GLY A 74 -0.83 12.82 17.49
CA GLY A 74 0.61 12.72 17.69
C GLY A 74 1.10 11.27 17.78
N GLY A 75 0.38 10.43 18.53
CA GLY A 75 0.65 8.98 18.59
C GLY A 75 0.49 8.29 17.23
N ALA A 76 -0.57 8.61 16.49
CA ALA A 76 -0.80 8.06 15.15
C ALA A 76 0.26 8.51 14.14
N LEU A 77 0.72 9.76 14.23
CA LEU A 77 1.81 10.30 13.41
C LEU A 77 3.11 9.54 13.68
N MET A 78 3.47 9.33 14.96
CA MET A 78 4.63 8.52 15.33
C MET A 78 4.52 7.09 14.78
N ALA A 79 3.37 6.46 14.97
CA ALA A 79 3.13 5.10 14.50
C ALA A 79 3.24 4.97 12.97
N TRP A 80 2.54 5.80 12.21
CA TRP A 80 2.43 5.64 10.76
C TRP A 80 3.55 6.30 9.97
N VAL A 81 4.05 7.47 10.38
CA VAL A 81 5.03 8.23 9.60
C VAL A 81 6.48 7.81 9.94
N PHE A 82 6.74 7.38 11.17
CA PHE A 82 8.09 7.01 11.62
C PHE A 82 8.27 5.50 11.82
N ILE A 83 7.38 4.86 12.57
CA ILE A 83 7.55 3.44 12.95
C ILE A 83 7.17 2.50 11.80
N MET A 84 5.99 2.69 11.20
CA MET A 84 5.45 1.78 10.20
C MET A 84 6.33 1.62 8.94
N PRO A 85 6.99 2.67 8.40
CA PRO A 85 7.90 2.50 7.28
C PRO A 85 9.04 1.53 7.60
N LEU A 86 9.60 1.59 8.82
CA LEU A 86 10.65 0.67 9.27
C LEU A 86 10.12 -0.77 9.39
N VAL A 87 8.91 -0.93 9.95
CA VAL A 87 8.25 -2.24 10.06
C VAL A 87 8.01 -2.85 8.67
N LEU A 88 7.50 -2.06 7.73
CA LEU A 88 7.23 -2.50 6.36
C LEU A 88 8.53 -2.83 5.60
N TYR A 89 9.61 -2.10 5.87
CA TYR A 89 10.92 -2.39 5.30
C TYR A 89 11.50 -3.71 5.83
N ALA A 90 11.40 -3.94 7.14
CA ALA A 90 11.80 -5.19 7.77
C ALA A 90 10.95 -6.37 7.27
N LEU A 91 9.63 -6.18 7.15
CA LEU A 91 8.72 -7.15 6.57
C LEU A 91 9.11 -7.50 5.13
N ALA A 92 9.39 -6.50 4.28
CA ALA A 92 9.81 -6.73 2.90
C ALA A 92 11.15 -7.49 2.83
N ALA A 93 12.09 -7.21 3.73
CA ALA A 93 13.34 -7.95 3.83
C ALA A 93 13.11 -9.43 4.24
N LEU A 94 12.24 -9.67 5.23
CA LEU A 94 11.87 -11.02 5.65
C LEU A 94 11.20 -11.79 4.51
N LEU A 95 10.24 -11.17 3.82
CA LEU A 95 9.57 -11.77 2.66
C LEU A 95 10.55 -12.09 1.54
N HIS A 96 11.53 -11.20 1.30
CA HIS A 96 12.56 -11.47 0.31
C HIS A 96 13.30 -12.77 0.65
N VAL A 97 13.73 -12.95 1.90
CA VAL A 97 14.39 -14.18 2.34
C VAL A 97 13.47 -15.39 2.20
N VAL A 98 12.25 -15.33 2.73
CA VAL A 98 11.29 -16.45 2.68
C VAL A 98 10.99 -16.87 1.24
N LEU A 99 10.74 -15.90 0.34
CA LEU A 99 10.48 -16.16 -1.07
C LEU A 99 11.71 -16.75 -1.78
N ARG A 100 12.94 -16.34 -1.42
CA ARG A 100 14.17 -16.95 -1.96
C ARG A 100 14.30 -18.42 -1.52
N LEU A 101 13.96 -18.74 -0.27
CA LEU A 101 14.03 -20.10 0.26
C LEU A 101 13.07 -21.06 -0.46
N VAL A 102 11.91 -20.58 -0.91
CA VAL A 102 10.94 -21.38 -1.70
C VAL A 102 11.18 -21.32 -3.21
N GLY A 103 12.35 -20.85 -3.66
CA GLY A 103 12.77 -20.90 -5.07
C GLY A 103 12.42 -19.66 -5.90
N GLY A 104 11.97 -18.57 -5.27
CA GLY A 104 11.67 -17.32 -5.95
C GLY A 104 12.90 -16.62 -6.54
N LYS A 105 12.69 -15.90 -7.66
CA LYS A 105 13.74 -15.20 -8.43
C LYS A 105 13.63 -13.66 -8.32
N GLN A 106 12.98 -13.19 -7.27
CA GLN A 106 12.82 -11.77 -6.98
C GLN A 106 14.10 -11.13 -6.41
N SER A 107 14.30 -9.85 -6.70
CA SER A 107 15.26 -8.97 -6.03
C SER A 107 14.64 -8.39 -4.75
N ALA A 108 15.45 -7.83 -3.86
CA ALA A 108 14.95 -7.17 -2.65
C ALA A 108 14.09 -5.93 -3.00
N TYR A 109 14.50 -5.16 -4.01
CA TYR A 109 13.76 -4.02 -4.53
C TYR A 109 12.35 -4.42 -5.02
N GLU A 110 12.24 -5.51 -5.77
CA GLU A 110 10.95 -5.96 -6.30
C GLU A 110 9.96 -6.34 -5.18
N VAL A 111 10.43 -6.99 -4.10
CA VAL A 111 9.59 -7.35 -2.94
C VAL A 111 9.12 -6.11 -2.18
N ARG A 112 10.02 -5.13 -2.01
CA ARG A 112 9.68 -3.84 -1.41
C ARG A 112 8.61 -3.14 -2.22
N MET A 113 8.82 -2.99 -3.53
CA MET A 113 7.84 -2.36 -4.40
C MET A 113 6.50 -3.10 -4.39
N ALA A 114 6.51 -4.45 -4.43
CA ALA A 114 5.28 -5.25 -4.33
C ALA A 114 4.52 -5.00 -3.01
N THR A 115 5.25 -4.85 -1.91
CA THR A 115 4.66 -4.60 -0.58
C THR A 115 4.15 -3.17 -0.44
N PHE A 116 4.95 -2.19 -0.85
CA PHE A 116 4.63 -0.77 -0.67
C PHE A 116 3.55 -0.31 -1.65
N TRP A 117 3.61 -0.76 -2.90
CA TRP A 117 2.61 -0.44 -3.91
C TRP A 117 1.24 -1.01 -3.54
N ALA A 118 1.17 -2.25 -3.06
CA ALA A 118 -0.10 -2.84 -2.62
C ALA A 118 -0.77 -2.02 -1.52
N LEU A 119 0.02 -1.51 -0.57
CA LEU A 119 -0.48 -0.64 0.50
C LEU A 119 -0.99 0.70 -0.04
N LEU A 120 -0.25 1.33 -0.97
CA LEU A 120 -0.65 2.58 -1.61
C LEU A 120 -1.89 2.42 -2.50
N ALA A 121 -1.98 1.32 -3.26
CA ALA A 121 -3.11 1.03 -4.15
C ALA A 121 -4.43 0.82 -3.37
N ALA A 122 -4.34 0.33 -2.13
CA ALA A 122 -5.47 0.20 -1.22
C ALA A 122 -5.83 1.51 -0.48
N ALA A 123 -5.04 2.59 -0.61
CA ALA A 123 -5.26 3.86 0.08
C ALA A 123 -6.67 4.46 -0.07
N PRO A 124 -7.34 4.43 -1.24
CA PRO A 124 -8.71 4.91 -1.36
C PRO A 124 -9.69 4.19 -0.41
N LEU A 125 -9.49 2.89 -0.20
CA LEU A 125 -10.32 2.09 0.70
C LEU A 125 -9.98 2.35 2.18
N TRP A 126 -8.70 2.58 2.50
CA TRP A 126 -8.31 3.02 3.85
C TRP A 126 -8.95 4.35 4.22
N LEU A 127 -8.89 5.32 3.31
CA LEU A 127 -9.51 6.64 3.47
C LEU A 127 -11.02 6.53 3.65
N LEU A 128 -11.68 5.72 2.80
CA LEU A 128 -13.12 5.48 2.90
C LEU A 128 -13.50 4.83 4.24
N TYR A 129 -12.77 3.79 4.66
CA TYR A 129 -13.00 3.13 5.94
C TYR A 129 -12.86 4.11 7.11
N GLY A 130 -11.77 4.88 7.14
CA GLY A 130 -11.53 5.89 8.17
C GLY A 130 -12.65 6.92 8.28
N LEU A 131 -13.10 7.43 7.12
CA LEU A 131 -14.23 8.35 7.01
C LEU A 131 -15.53 7.73 7.56
N CYS A 132 -15.84 6.51 7.14
CA CYS A 132 -17.01 5.77 7.57
C CYS A 132 -17.02 5.53 9.09
N VAL A 133 -15.89 5.12 9.68
CA VAL A 133 -15.76 4.95 11.13
C VAL A 133 -15.96 6.28 11.87
N GLY A 134 -15.38 7.37 11.37
CA GLY A 134 -15.53 8.69 12.00
C GLY A 134 -16.98 9.16 12.06
N PHE A 135 -17.72 9.04 10.95
CA PHE A 135 -19.11 9.51 10.89
C PHE A 135 -20.12 8.54 11.50
N LEU A 136 -19.99 7.25 11.22
CA LEU A 136 -21.01 6.26 11.53
C LEU A 136 -20.68 5.41 12.77
N GLY A 137 -19.43 5.46 13.26
CA GLY A 137 -18.94 4.57 14.30
C GLY A 137 -18.73 3.14 13.79
N VAL A 138 -18.54 2.20 14.71
CA VAL A 138 -18.33 0.79 14.39
C VAL A 138 -19.68 0.12 14.19
N THR A 139 -20.07 -0.08 12.93
CA THR A 139 -21.29 -0.81 12.55
C THR A 139 -20.95 -1.98 11.63
N PRO A 140 -21.86 -2.96 11.42
CA PRO A 140 -21.62 -4.05 10.48
C PRO A 140 -21.27 -3.57 9.06
N ALA A 141 -21.92 -2.50 8.59
CA ALA A 141 -21.64 -1.91 7.28
C ALA A 141 -20.23 -1.32 7.20
N VAL A 142 -19.80 -0.55 8.23
CA VAL A 142 -18.45 0.01 8.29
C VAL A 142 -17.38 -1.08 8.39
N THR A 143 -17.68 -2.14 9.16
CA THR A 143 -16.81 -3.30 9.28
C THR A 143 -16.63 -3.99 7.91
N ALA A 144 -17.70 -4.12 7.12
CA ALA A 144 -17.63 -4.66 5.77
C ALA A 144 -16.74 -3.79 4.85
N VAL A 145 -16.81 -2.46 4.94
CA VAL A 145 -15.91 -1.56 4.21
C VAL A 145 -14.45 -1.82 4.58
N GLY A 146 -14.16 -2.00 5.87
CA GLY A 146 -12.82 -2.35 6.36
C GLY A 146 -12.33 -3.69 5.80
N PHE A 147 -13.19 -4.71 5.79
CA PHE A 147 -12.89 -6.01 5.19
C PHE A 147 -12.62 -5.92 3.68
N ILE A 148 -13.39 -5.12 2.94
CA ILE A 148 -13.16 -4.89 1.51
C ILE A 148 -11.80 -4.22 1.29
N GLY A 149 -11.47 -3.21 2.10
CA GLY A 149 -10.15 -2.55 2.09
C GLY A 149 -9.01 -3.52 2.32
N PHE A 150 -9.12 -4.33 3.37
CA PHE A 150 -8.13 -5.34 3.71
C PHE A 150 -8.01 -6.43 2.63
N ALA A 151 -9.12 -6.93 2.11
CA ALA A 151 -9.13 -7.92 1.04
C ALA A 151 -8.45 -7.38 -0.23
N ALA A 152 -8.73 -6.13 -0.61
CA ALA A 152 -8.07 -5.49 -1.75
C ALA A 152 -6.55 -5.40 -1.55
N TYR A 153 -6.10 -4.95 -0.37
CA TYR A 153 -4.67 -4.93 -0.03
C TYR A 153 -4.03 -6.33 -0.14
N VAL A 154 -4.64 -7.34 0.46
CA VAL A 154 -4.13 -8.72 0.44
C VAL A 154 -4.06 -9.25 -0.99
N VAL A 155 -5.08 -8.99 -1.82
CA VAL A 155 -5.09 -9.41 -3.22
C VAL A 155 -3.98 -8.71 -4.01
N PHE A 156 -3.83 -7.39 -3.90
CA PHE A 156 -2.75 -6.66 -4.58
C PHE A 156 -1.38 -7.15 -4.16
N TRP A 157 -1.20 -7.39 -2.86
CA TRP A 157 0.05 -7.83 -2.28
C TRP A 157 0.41 -9.26 -2.69
N ALA A 158 -0.51 -10.21 -2.56
CA ALA A 158 -0.29 -11.60 -2.94
C ALA A 158 -0.01 -11.73 -4.43
N LEU A 159 -0.81 -11.11 -5.29
CA LEU A 159 -0.60 -11.12 -6.74
C LEU A 159 0.73 -10.45 -7.12
N GLY A 160 1.11 -9.39 -6.42
CA GLY A 160 2.38 -8.71 -6.62
C GLY A 160 3.59 -9.57 -6.23
N LEU A 161 3.54 -10.23 -5.07
CA LEU A 161 4.60 -11.14 -4.62
C LEU A 161 4.75 -12.34 -5.56
N ILE A 162 3.64 -12.93 -6.00
CA ILE A 162 3.65 -14.02 -6.99
C ILE A 162 4.27 -13.57 -8.31
N GLU A 163 3.92 -12.37 -8.78
CA GLU A 163 4.46 -11.80 -10.02
C GLU A 163 5.99 -11.70 -9.98
N VAL A 164 6.53 -11.10 -8.92
CA VAL A 164 7.98 -10.86 -8.83
C VAL A 164 8.77 -12.13 -8.53
N ALA A 165 8.19 -13.07 -7.79
CA ALA A 165 8.86 -14.29 -7.37
C ALA A 165 8.89 -15.36 -8.48
N PHE A 166 7.79 -15.56 -9.21
CA PHE A 166 7.60 -16.76 -10.04
C PHE A 166 7.28 -16.50 -11.52
N ALA A 167 6.88 -15.29 -11.93
CA ALA A 167 6.42 -15.05 -13.31
C ALA A 167 7.54 -14.85 -14.35
N LYS A 168 8.82 -14.80 -13.93
CA LYS A 168 9.99 -14.51 -14.81
C LYS A 168 10.34 -15.64 -15.81
N GLY A 169 9.44 -16.59 -16.06
CA GLY A 169 9.70 -17.80 -16.87
C GLY A 169 8.72 -18.06 -18.01
N GLN A 170 7.75 -17.18 -18.26
CA GLN A 170 6.85 -17.33 -19.40
C GLN A 170 7.36 -16.44 -20.54
N PRO A 171 7.89 -17.00 -21.65
CA PRO A 171 8.02 -16.21 -22.86
C PRO A 171 6.62 -15.75 -23.25
N ASP A 172 6.46 -14.46 -23.50
CA ASP A 172 5.25 -13.91 -24.12
C ASP A 172 5.14 -14.59 -25.51
N VAL A 173 4.31 -15.64 -25.61
CA VAL A 173 3.91 -16.27 -26.87
C VAL A 173 2.77 -15.47 -27.48
#